data_AF-A0A1H7XZT9-F1
#
_entry.id   AF-A0A1H7XZT9-F1
#
_cell.length_a   1.000
_cell.length_b   1.000
_cell.length_c   1.000
_cell.angle_alpha   90.00
_cell.angle_beta   90.00
_cell.angle_gamma   90.00
#
_symmetry.space_group_name_H-M   'P 1'
#
loop_
_entity.id
_entity.type
_entity.pdbx_description
1 polymer ?
#
loop_
_entity_poly.entity_id
_entity_poly.type
_entity_poly.pdbx_seq_one_letter_code
_entity_poly.pdbx_strand_id
1 'polypeptide(L)'
;MRRLVGACAVVAVVMAWACGSESEPPVQNNVNEEPQKPGAPDSGTPGTPGAPDSGTPQLPDSGTPETPDSGTPDLPDSGTPDVPPPPPQGGPGPWPTDTVVNYTQRYNLGRVQSVSVDDAQNIWLLNGESIGVLRPGDTQPRWVSHIGQASQGFGPDRLATGSTVICGGTAGRAYVGYTAEDVPGGAFIFSPDGRSHPHYNDPDPTRYDPVRYGEYLKGDMDVVRLTADGSIALEEHLQKSATPNGPQNIGIRNTNDHHFDEDRSVLTCAKVMKGSQRGDIYIGTNHGVTRIKGLQYNSHRHPVWFEEKRDENGNVTGETQRAGYTYALGISQEGDVLIGNDWNVGVVPPTPNLVDWDRTEQSIMPEKLNSYVRAVNSLPEKDYWRGFQQTTDGSYYLASRDFGLWKMTILRRSEESSVKVAGLPTDSLTALAATDDGSLFIGTKTHGLWRMDAQKQLSQVTGVDGTQVRELFYDPSVKPASLYVLTSSGLTVIRGH
;
A
#
# COMPACT_ATOMS: atom_id res chain seq x y z
N MET A 1 19.92 -45.04 -24.64
CA MET A 1 19.54 -45.14 -23.21
C MET A 1 19.32 -43.72 -22.68
N ARG A 2 18.33 -43.52 -21.79
CA ARG A 2 17.97 -42.21 -21.21
C ARG A 2 18.48 -42.11 -19.76
N ARG A 3 18.43 -40.87 -19.24
CA ARG A 3 18.41 -40.43 -17.82
C ARG A 3 19.74 -39.91 -17.26
N LEU A 4 19.74 -38.89 -16.41
CA LEU A 4 18.85 -37.70 -16.28
C LEU A 4 19.58 -36.76 -15.31
N VAL A 5 19.64 -35.45 -15.57
CA VAL A 5 20.04 -34.46 -14.56
C VAL A 5 18.81 -33.60 -14.28
N GLY A 6 18.25 -33.74 -13.08
CA GLY A 6 17.10 -32.95 -12.63
C GLY A 6 17.58 -31.68 -11.93
N ALA A 7 17.25 -30.52 -12.50
CA ALA A 7 17.32 -29.25 -11.79
C ALA A 7 15.93 -28.98 -11.18
N CYS A 8 15.87 -28.86 -9.84
CA CYS A 8 14.64 -28.47 -9.15
C CYS A 8 14.42 -26.96 -9.31
N ALA A 9 13.52 -26.58 -10.23
CA ALA A 9 12.91 -25.26 -10.19
C ALA A 9 11.77 -25.30 -9.15
N VAL A 10 11.94 -24.63 -8.01
CA VAL A 10 10.85 -24.38 -7.08
C VAL A 10 9.98 -23.28 -7.69
N VAL A 11 8.88 -23.68 -8.32
CA VAL A 11 7.82 -22.75 -8.74
C VAL A 11 6.91 -22.56 -7.54
N ALA A 12 7.01 -21.41 -6.87
CA ALA A 12 6.02 -20.99 -5.90
C ALA A 12 4.70 -20.71 -6.64
N VAL A 13 3.78 -21.67 -6.61
CA VAL A 13 2.41 -21.49 -7.11
C VAL A 13 1.64 -20.79 -6.00
N VAL A 14 1.50 -19.48 -6.13
CA VAL A 14 0.74 -18.66 -5.19
C VAL A 14 -0.65 -18.42 -5.79
N MET A 15 -1.69 -18.87 -5.09
CA MET A 15 -3.08 -18.83 -5.57
C MET A 15 -3.65 -17.42 -5.41
N ALA A 16 -4.57 -17.04 -6.30
CA ALA A 16 -5.39 -15.85 -6.10
C ALA A 16 -6.63 -16.22 -5.27
N TRP A 17 -7.00 -15.35 -4.31
CA TRP A 17 -8.01 -15.68 -3.31
C TRP A 17 -9.44 -15.47 -3.79
N ALA A 18 -10.34 -16.27 -3.24
CA ALA A 18 -11.75 -16.33 -3.55
C ALA A 18 -12.58 -16.05 -2.28
N CYS A 19 -13.01 -14.81 -2.08
CA CYS A 19 -13.77 -14.46 -0.89
C CYS A 19 -15.26 -14.77 -1.09
N GLY A 20 -15.73 -15.79 -0.38
CA GLY A 20 -17.13 -16.17 -0.28
C GLY A 20 -17.29 -17.41 0.59
N SER A 21 -18.08 -17.29 1.67
CA SER A 21 -18.31 -18.36 2.64
C SER A 21 -18.84 -19.66 1.99
N GLU A 22 -18.16 -20.77 2.21
CA GLU A 22 -18.77 -22.10 2.10
C GLU A 22 -19.46 -22.40 3.43
N SER A 23 -20.77 -22.17 3.49
CA SER A 23 -21.61 -22.67 4.58
C SER A 23 -21.98 -24.13 4.32
N GLU A 24 -21.70 -24.99 5.29
CA GLU A 24 -22.07 -26.42 5.30
C GLU A 24 -23.60 -26.66 5.16
N PRO A 25 -24.02 -27.89 4.78
CA PRO A 25 -25.30 -28.11 4.07
C PRO A 25 -26.56 -27.96 4.95
N PRO A 26 -27.72 -27.66 4.34
CA PRO A 26 -28.95 -27.40 5.08
C PRO A 26 -29.56 -28.66 5.70
N VAL A 27 -29.84 -28.58 7.00
CA VAL A 27 -30.73 -29.54 7.68
C VAL A 27 -32.16 -29.34 7.16
N GLN A 28 -32.77 -30.42 6.69
CA GLN A 28 -34.15 -30.41 6.20
C GLN A 28 -35.15 -30.03 7.30
N ASN A 29 -36.13 -29.18 6.97
CA ASN A 29 -37.53 -29.38 7.36
C ASN A 29 -38.48 -28.59 6.43
N ASN A 30 -39.45 -29.28 5.86
CA ASN A 30 -40.54 -28.68 5.08
C ASN A 30 -41.55 -27.98 6.02
N VAL A 31 -42.20 -26.88 5.60
CA VAL A 31 -43.61 -26.86 5.13
C VAL A 31 -43.82 -25.65 4.19
N ASN A 32 -44.72 -25.79 3.21
CA ASN A 32 -45.13 -24.78 2.22
C ASN A 32 -45.78 -23.52 2.83
N GLU A 33 -45.65 -22.35 2.18
CA GLU A 33 -46.69 -21.79 1.27
C GLU A 33 -46.25 -20.45 0.63
N GLU A 34 -46.51 -20.31 -0.68
CA GLU A 34 -46.45 -19.09 -1.51
C GLU A 34 -47.73 -19.10 -2.38
N PRO A 35 -48.13 -18.03 -3.11
CA PRO A 35 -47.52 -16.69 -3.22
C PRO A 35 -48.55 -15.53 -3.12
N GLN A 36 -48.08 -14.26 -3.07
CA GLN A 36 -48.56 -13.20 -3.98
C GLN A 36 -47.81 -11.85 -3.84
N LYS A 37 -47.41 -11.29 -5.00
CA LYS A 37 -47.15 -9.86 -5.25
C LYS A 37 -48.49 -9.15 -5.55
N PRO A 38 -48.68 -7.83 -5.31
CA PRO A 38 -48.08 -6.83 -6.21
C PRO A 38 -47.81 -5.41 -5.65
N GLY A 39 -47.08 -4.60 -6.43
CA GLY A 39 -47.39 -3.18 -6.64
C GLY A 39 -46.74 -2.09 -5.75
N ALA A 40 -45.86 -1.29 -6.37
CA ALA A 40 -45.69 0.14 -6.04
C ALA A 40 -46.72 0.96 -6.89
N PRO A 41 -47.03 2.25 -6.62
CA PRO A 41 -46.04 3.33 -6.71
C PRO A 41 -46.22 4.54 -5.74
N ASP A 42 -45.22 5.43 -5.80
CA ASP A 42 -45.14 6.87 -5.48
C ASP A 42 -46.28 7.61 -4.72
N SER A 43 -45.85 8.48 -3.79
CA SER A 43 -46.64 9.61 -3.31
C SER A 43 -45.82 10.92 -3.36
N GLY A 44 -46.39 11.95 -3.99
CA GLY A 44 -45.82 13.30 -4.03
C GLY A 44 -46.52 14.26 -3.07
N THR A 45 -45.81 15.29 -2.64
CA THR A 45 -46.34 16.44 -1.85
C THR A 45 -47.27 17.30 -2.70
N PRO A 46 -48.33 17.93 -2.13
CA PRO A 46 -48.16 19.33 -1.66
C PRO A 46 -49.10 19.85 -0.54
N GLY A 47 -48.70 20.93 0.15
CA GLY A 47 -49.58 22.08 0.45
C GLY A 47 -50.33 22.19 1.80
N THR A 48 -50.01 23.22 2.59
CA THR A 48 -50.61 23.68 3.87
C THR A 48 -51.93 24.49 3.70
N PRO A 49 -52.76 24.73 4.75
CA PRO A 49 -52.51 25.59 5.94
C PRO A 49 -52.83 24.90 7.30
N GLY A 50 -52.75 25.50 8.51
CA GLY A 50 -52.54 26.91 8.95
C GLY A 50 -52.17 27.03 10.45
N ALA A 51 -52.56 28.12 11.15
CA ALA A 51 -52.18 28.42 12.55
C ALA A 51 -53.37 28.81 13.48
N PRO A 52 -53.17 29.04 14.81
CA PRO A 52 -52.85 30.42 15.26
C PRO A 52 -51.90 30.61 16.48
N ASP A 53 -51.26 31.79 16.49
CA ASP A 53 -50.67 32.67 17.53
C ASP A 53 -50.40 32.27 18.99
N SER A 54 -49.21 32.72 19.47
CA SER A 54 -49.09 33.58 20.68
C SER A 54 -47.84 34.49 20.56
N GLY A 55 -47.91 35.71 21.14
CA GLY A 55 -47.03 36.84 20.75
C GLY A 55 -46.00 37.34 21.77
N THR A 56 -45.25 38.38 21.36
CA THR A 56 -44.06 38.95 22.02
C THR A 56 -44.32 40.30 22.69
N PRO A 57 -43.60 40.64 23.78
CA PRO A 57 -43.31 42.03 24.17
C PRO A 57 -41.79 42.34 24.21
N GLN A 58 -41.40 43.60 23.90
CA GLN A 58 -40.01 44.08 23.92
C GLN A 58 -39.69 45.00 25.12
N LEU A 59 -38.47 44.83 25.66
CA LEU A 59 -37.45 45.80 26.16
C LEU A 59 -37.85 47.11 26.89
N PRO A 60 -37.00 47.51 27.85
CA PRO A 60 -36.14 48.68 27.58
C PRO A 60 -34.66 48.52 28.00
N ASP A 61 -33.80 49.40 27.47
CA ASP A 61 -32.35 49.50 27.75
C ASP A 61 -31.99 50.02 29.16
N SER A 62 -30.84 49.57 29.69
CA SER A 62 -30.10 50.33 30.72
C SER A 62 -28.60 49.95 30.83
N GLY A 63 -27.72 50.91 30.51
CA GLY A 63 -26.49 51.23 31.26
C GLY A 63 -25.38 50.18 31.47
N THR A 64 -24.20 50.48 30.91
CA THR A 64 -22.92 49.84 31.28
C THR A 64 -22.46 50.22 32.70
N PRO A 65 -21.98 49.25 33.51
CA PRO A 65 -21.07 49.51 34.63
C PRO A 65 -19.68 48.88 34.38
N GLU A 66 -18.61 49.60 34.70
CA GLU A 66 -17.23 49.09 34.68
C GLU A 66 -16.78 48.52 36.04
N THR A 67 -15.65 47.80 36.01
CA THR A 67 -14.75 47.39 37.12
C THR A 67 -15.15 46.17 37.98
N PRO A 68 -14.19 45.48 38.64
CA PRO A 68 -12.72 45.52 38.47
C PRO A 68 -12.08 44.15 38.13
N ASP A 69 -10.81 44.20 37.74
CA ASP A 69 -9.94 43.05 37.50
C ASP A 69 -9.70 42.20 38.77
N SER A 70 -9.67 40.87 38.64
CA SER A 70 -9.37 39.95 39.73
C SER A 70 -8.42 38.85 39.24
N GLY A 71 -7.11 39.10 39.40
CA GLY A 71 -6.06 38.18 38.96
C GLY A 71 -6.11 36.84 39.68
N THR A 72 -6.04 35.76 38.91
CA THR A 72 -5.89 34.39 39.42
C THR A 72 -4.41 34.13 39.77
N PRO A 73 -4.07 33.56 40.94
CA PRO A 73 -2.69 33.27 41.30
C PRO A 73 -2.04 32.19 40.42
N ASP A 74 -0.75 32.35 40.13
CA ASP A 74 0.04 31.38 39.35
C ASP A 74 0.10 30.00 40.00
N LEU A 75 -0.11 28.96 39.19
CA LEU A 75 0.22 27.57 39.55
C LEU A 75 1.72 27.31 39.24
N PRO A 76 2.48 26.70 40.16
CA PRO A 76 3.89 26.41 39.90
C PRO A 76 4.05 25.32 38.84
N ASP A 77 4.87 25.62 37.84
CA ASP A 77 5.09 24.78 36.67
C ASP A 77 5.78 23.45 37.04
N SER A 78 5.15 22.33 36.69
CA SER A 78 5.69 20.99 36.96
C SER A 78 6.73 20.64 35.89
N GLY A 79 7.96 21.14 36.08
CA GLY A 79 9.05 21.02 35.11
C GLY A 79 9.26 19.60 34.59
N THR A 80 9.01 19.42 33.29
CA THR A 80 9.45 18.25 32.53
C THR A 80 10.99 18.18 32.58
N PRO A 81 11.62 17.02 32.79
CA PRO A 81 13.08 16.91 32.71
C PRO A 81 13.58 17.32 31.33
N ASP A 82 14.58 18.23 31.29
CA ASP A 82 15.21 18.67 30.05
C ASP A 82 15.77 17.49 29.26
N VAL A 83 15.07 17.11 28.18
CA VAL A 83 15.66 16.29 27.12
C VAL A 83 16.62 17.21 26.37
N PRO A 84 17.95 16.94 26.35
CA PRO A 84 18.88 17.78 25.63
C PRO A 84 18.46 17.81 24.14
N PRO A 85 18.49 18.98 23.49
CA PRO A 85 18.08 19.10 22.11
C PRO A 85 18.91 18.13 21.24
N PRO A 86 18.29 17.49 20.22
CA PRO A 86 19.04 16.62 19.32
C PRO A 86 20.23 17.39 18.73
N PRO A 87 21.38 16.71 18.50
CA PRO A 87 22.56 17.38 17.97
C PRO A 87 22.21 18.10 16.66
N PRO A 88 22.85 19.25 16.35
CA PRO A 88 22.48 20.05 15.20
C PRO A 88 22.49 19.21 13.93
N GLN A 89 21.31 19.00 13.34
CA GLN A 89 21.22 18.37 12.04
C GLN A 89 21.81 19.34 11.04
N GLY A 90 23.05 19.08 10.61
CA GLY A 90 23.52 19.60 9.33
C GLY A 90 22.47 19.25 8.28
N GLY A 91 22.03 20.26 7.53
CA GLY A 91 20.91 20.11 6.61
C GLY A 91 21.13 18.92 5.66
N PRO A 92 20.06 18.23 5.24
CA PRO A 92 20.21 16.95 4.57
C PRO A 92 20.89 17.16 3.20
N GLY A 93 22.07 16.56 3.06
CA GLY A 93 22.95 16.70 1.89
C GLY A 93 24.28 17.41 2.19
N PRO A 94 25.08 17.71 1.14
CA PRO A 94 24.79 17.45 -0.26
C PRO A 94 25.07 16.00 -0.68
N TRP A 95 24.03 15.30 -1.11
CA TRP A 95 24.17 14.15 -2.01
C TRP A 95 24.68 14.63 -3.39
N PRO A 96 25.51 13.83 -4.11
CA PRO A 96 26.06 14.20 -5.42
C PRO A 96 25.03 14.78 -6.39
N THR A 97 25.27 15.98 -6.92
CA THR A 97 24.35 16.70 -7.81
C THR A 97 24.55 16.42 -9.30
N ASP A 98 25.52 15.58 -9.66
CA ASP A 98 25.80 15.18 -11.03
C ASP A 98 24.58 14.47 -11.67
N THR A 99 24.39 14.64 -12.97
CA THR A 99 23.20 14.16 -13.70
C THR A 99 23.00 12.64 -13.63
N VAL A 100 24.08 11.85 -13.59
CA VAL A 100 24.04 10.38 -13.46
C VAL A 100 25.22 9.92 -12.61
N VAL A 101 24.95 9.15 -11.55
CA VAL A 101 26.00 8.62 -10.65
C VAL A 101 25.70 7.17 -10.28
N ASN A 102 26.65 6.27 -10.53
CA ASN A 102 26.59 4.89 -10.04
C ASN A 102 26.87 4.87 -8.52
N TYR A 103 25.82 4.83 -7.71
CA TYR A 103 25.92 4.84 -6.24
C TYR A 103 26.50 3.52 -5.71
N THR A 104 26.26 2.41 -6.41
CA THR A 104 26.82 1.08 -6.03
C THR A 104 28.33 1.10 -5.99
N GLN A 105 28.97 1.64 -7.03
CA GLN A 105 30.41 1.80 -7.09
C GLN A 105 30.90 2.90 -6.14
N ARG A 106 30.22 4.06 -6.09
CA ARG A 106 30.64 5.22 -5.30
C ARG A 106 30.68 4.95 -3.80
N TYR A 107 29.71 4.17 -3.30
CA TYR A 107 29.51 3.93 -1.86
C TYR A 107 29.71 2.46 -1.46
N ASN A 108 30.27 1.63 -2.35
CA ASN A 108 30.50 0.20 -2.12
C ASN A 108 29.27 -0.55 -1.58
N LEU A 109 28.10 -0.35 -2.21
CA LEU A 109 26.81 -0.84 -1.67
C LEU A 109 26.65 -2.36 -1.69
N GLY A 110 27.45 -3.08 -2.48
CA GLY A 110 27.26 -4.51 -2.73
C GLY A 110 25.96 -4.79 -3.48
N ARG A 111 25.26 -5.89 -3.12
CA ARG A 111 23.94 -6.21 -3.67
C ARG A 111 22.88 -5.38 -2.97
N VAL A 112 22.10 -4.62 -3.74
CA VAL A 112 20.88 -3.94 -3.28
C VAL A 112 19.66 -4.66 -3.86
N GLN A 113 18.64 -4.86 -3.03
CA GLN A 113 17.38 -5.50 -3.38
C GLN A 113 16.22 -4.49 -3.48
N SER A 114 16.16 -3.52 -2.57
CA SER A 114 15.23 -2.39 -2.62
C SER A 114 15.86 -1.16 -1.97
N VAL A 115 15.38 0.04 -2.34
CA VAL A 115 15.91 1.33 -1.89
C VAL A 115 14.81 2.39 -1.70
N SER A 116 14.91 3.19 -0.63
CA SER A 116 14.04 4.35 -0.41
C SER A 116 14.71 5.41 0.47
N VAL A 117 14.08 6.57 0.67
CA VAL A 117 14.62 7.67 1.48
C VAL A 117 13.68 8.15 2.58
N ASP A 118 14.22 8.40 3.76
CA ASP A 118 13.49 9.00 4.87
C ASP A 118 13.47 10.55 4.80
N ASP A 119 12.77 11.19 5.73
CA ASP A 119 12.65 12.66 5.77
C ASP A 119 13.95 13.41 6.12
N ALA A 120 14.99 12.72 6.58
CA ALA A 120 16.35 13.27 6.73
C ALA A 120 17.24 12.96 5.51
N GLN A 121 16.67 12.45 4.42
CA GLN A 121 17.37 11.99 3.22
C GLN A 121 18.42 10.91 3.51
N ASN A 122 18.24 10.09 4.54
CA ASN A 122 19.01 8.86 4.66
C ASN A 122 18.51 7.88 3.59
N ILE A 123 19.43 7.28 2.85
CA ILE A 123 19.14 6.25 1.85
C ILE A 123 19.13 4.91 2.57
N TRP A 124 17.94 4.32 2.66
CA TRP A 124 17.71 3.02 3.25
C TRP A 124 17.81 1.94 2.16
N LEU A 125 18.47 0.84 2.49
CA LEU A 125 18.84 -0.23 1.56
C LEU A 125 18.42 -1.57 2.15
N LEU A 126 17.91 -2.46 1.32
CA LEU A 126 17.58 -3.84 1.69
C LEU A 126 18.46 -4.82 0.91
N ASN A 127 18.89 -5.91 1.55
CA ASN A 127 19.55 -7.02 0.89
C ASN A 127 19.30 -8.34 1.65
N GLY A 128 18.17 -8.99 1.35
CA GLY A 128 17.71 -10.15 2.11
C GLY A 128 17.58 -9.83 3.60
N GLU A 129 18.23 -10.63 4.45
CA GLU A 129 18.20 -10.49 5.91
C GLU A 129 18.93 -9.24 6.45
N SER A 130 19.58 -8.46 5.57
CA SER A 130 20.37 -7.29 5.92
C SER A 130 19.66 -5.98 5.56
N ILE A 131 19.65 -5.05 6.51
CA ILE A 131 19.09 -3.71 6.37
C ILE A 131 20.24 -2.70 6.49
N GLY A 132 20.36 -1.82 5.51
CA GLY A 132 21.44 -0.87 5.36
C GLY A 132 20.94 0.57 5.39
N VAL A 133 21.80 1.47 5.85
CA VAL A 133 21.54 2.92 5.80
C VAL A 133 22.81 3.66 5.40
N LEU A 134 22.68 4.52 4.40
CA LEU A 134 23.72 5.46 3.95
C LEU A 134 23.18 6.88 4.21
N ARG A 135 23.86 7.64 5.05
CA ARG A 135 23.43 8.99 5.46
C ARG A 135 24.24 10.05 4.71
N PRO A 136 23.77 11.31 4.61
CA PRO A 136 24.56 12.38 4.01
C PRO A 136 25.96 12.48 4.62
N GLY A 137 27.00 12.40 3.76
CA GLY A 137 28.41 12.42 4.16
C GLY A 137 29.03 11.05 4.49
N ASP A 138 28.25 9.98 4.65
CA ASP A 138 28.81 8.63 4.77
C ASP A 138 29.43 8.19 3.42
N THR A 139 30.58 7.50 3.47
CA THR A 139 31.26 6.94 2.28
C THR A 139 30.89 5.50 1.98
N GLN A 140 30.22 4.82 2.91
CA GLN A 140 29.70 3.46 2.78
C GLN A 140 28.52 3.25 3.74
N PRO A 141 27.55 2.37 3.41
CA PRO A 141 26.40 2.12 4.26
C PRO A 141 26.79 1.38 5.55
N ARG A 142 26.02 1.64 6.61
CA ARG A 142 26.02 0.84 7.85
C ARG A 142 24.96 -0.25 7.70
N TRP A 143 25.31 -1.50 7.97
CA TRP A 143 24.41 -2.63 7.86
C TRP A 143 24.12 -3.26 9.23
N VAL A 144 22.90 -3.75 9.41
CA VAL A 144 22.50 -4.70 10.46
C VAL A 144 21.86 -5.91 9.77
N SER A 145 21.93 -7.08 10.42
CA SER A 145 21.29 -8.31 9.95
C SER A 145 20.62 -9.02 11.13
N HIS A 146 19.71 -9.95 10.85
CA HIS A 146 19.05 -10.79 11.87
C HIS A 146 18.30 -10.00 12.96
N ILE A 147 17.50 -9.01 12.56
CA ILE A 147 16.53 -8.32 13.42
C ILE A 147 15.09 -8.54 12.94
N GLY A 148 14.12 -8.43 13.85
CA GLY A 148 12.69 -8.54 13.53
C GLY A 148 12.30 -9.90 12.90
N GLN A 149 11.48 -9.87 11.87
CA GLN A 149 11.04 -11.02 11.07
C GLN A 149 12.22 -11.73 10.36
N ALA A 150 13.36 -11.06 10.17
CA ALA A 150 14.60 -11.68 9.66
C ALA A 150 15.50 -12.29 10.76
N SER A 151 15.13 -12.22 12.04
CA SER A 151 15.98 -12.61 13.18
C SER A 151 16.44 -14.08 13.20
N GLN A 152 15.71 -14.97 12.54
CA GLN A 152 16.03 -16.40 12.44
C GLN A 152 16.46 -16.82 11.03
N GLY A 153 16.72 -15.83 10.17
CA GLY A 153 16.80 -15.99 8.72
C GLY A 153 15.46 -16.38 8.10
N PHE A 154 15.49 -16.72 6.81
CA PHE A 154 14.27 -16.99 6.03
C PHE A 154 14.01 -18.48 5.75
N GLY A 155 12.74 -18.85 5.63
CA GLY A 155 12.28 -20.21 5.29
C GLY A 155 10.81 -20.46 5.69
N PRO A 156 10.22 -21.62 5.33
CA PRO A 156 8.84 -21.95 5.70
C PRO A 156 8.67 -22.04 7.22
N ASP A 157 9.62 -22.66 7.93
CA ASP A 157 9.63 -22.78 9.40
C ASP A 157 10.15 -21.52 10.13
N ARG A 158 10.22 -20.36 9.44
CA ARG A 158 10.72 -19.09 9.97
C ARG A 158 9.60 -18.05 10.06
N LEU A 159 9.94 -16.90 10.64
CA LEU A 159 9.03 -15.76 10.74
C LEU A 159 8.70 -15.17 9.35
N ALA A 160 9.62 -15.23 8.38
CA ALA A 160 9.35 -14.87 6.99
C ALA A 160 10.02 -15.82 6.00
N THR A 161 9.46 -15.94 4.79
CA THR A 161 10.10 -16.64 3.64
C THR A 161 11.08 -15.75 2.87
N GLY A 162 11.02 -14.44 3.10
CA GLY A 162 11.91 -13.45 2.52
C GLY A 162 11.51 -12.04 2.92
N SER A 163 12.45 -11.11 2.78
CA SER A 163 12.15 -9.68 2.69
C SER A 163 11.89 -9.29 1.24
N THR A 164 11.14 -8.23 0.99
CA THR A 164 10.80 -7.74 -0.35
C THR A 164 11.26 -6.32 -0.60
N VAL A 165 10.74 -5.37 0.18
CA VAL A 165 10.88 -3.91 -0.03
C VAL A 165 11.33 -3.17 1.22
N ILE A 166 11.89 -1.98 1.04
CA ILE A 166 12.16 -1.04 2.14
C ILE A 166 11.65 0.36 1.78
N CYS A 167 10.82 0.95 2.65
CA CYS A 167 10.36 2.33 2.51
C CYS A 167 10.92 3.21 3.62
N GLY A 168 11.47 4.37 3.26
CA GLY A 168 11.86 5.38 4.24
C GLY A 168 10.62 6.01 4.90
N GLY A 169 10.79 6.50 6.13
CA GLY A 169 9.72 7.10 6.92
C GLY A 169 9.97 8.57 7.26
N THR A 170 9.55 8.94 8.46
CA THR A 170 10.08 10.09 9.21
C THR A 170 11.59 9.97 9.40
N ALA A 171 12.27 11.09 9.68
CA ALA A 171 13.72 11.14 9.87
C ALA A 171 14.25 10.00 10.77
N GLY A 172 15.17 9.20 10.22
CA GLY A 172 15.81 8.08 10.89
C GLY A 172 14.94 6.83 11.04
N ARG A 173 13.81 6.70 10.34
CA ARG A 173 12.94 5.50 10.35
C ARG A 173 12.82 4.91 8.94
N ALA A 174 12.74 3.59 8.86
CA ALA A 174 12.30 2.87 7.67
C ALA A 174 11.36 1.71 8.03
N TYR A 175 10.71 1.16 7.02
CA TYR A 175 9.76 0.05 7.11
C TYR A 175 10.22 -1.04 6.14
N VAL A 176 10.29 -2.28 6.60
CA VAL A 176 10.82 -3.43 5.84
C VAL A 176 9.70 -4.43 5.64
N GLY A 177 9.35 -4.67 4.37
CA GLY A 177 8.31 -5.61 3.98
C GLY A 177 8.82 -7.03 3.84
N TYR A 178 7.98 -8.01 4.18
CA TYR A 178 8.28 -9.44 4.15
C TYR A 178 7.21 -10.23 3.41
N THR A 179 7.55 -11.47 3.04
CA THR A 179 6.61 -12.49 2.53
C THR A 179 6.51 -13.67 3.49
N ALA A 180 5.36 -14.34 3.46
CA ALA A 180 5.12 -15.61 4.14
C ALA A 180 4.12 -16.47 3.33
N GLU A 181 4.20 -17.79 3.44
CA GLU A 181 3.37 -18.75 2.66
C GLU A 181 1.89 -18.70 3.09
N ASP A 182 0.96 -19.06 2.21
CA ASP A 182 -0.48 -19.12 2.56
C ASP A 182 -0.74 -20.03 3.77
N VAL A 183 -1.66 -19.61 4.66
CA VAL A 183 -1.92 -20.34 5.91
C VAL A 183 -2.54 -21.72 5.63
N PRO A 184 -1.95 -22.83 6.13
CA PRO A 184 -2.47 -24.16 5.91
C PRO A 184 -3.91 -24.32 6.40
N GLY A 185 -4.79 -24.78 5.51
CA GLY A 185 -6.22 -24.92 5.79
C GLY A 185 -7.03 -23.63 5.66
N GLY A 186 -6.49 -22.60 4.99
CA GLY A 186 -7.21 -21.38 4.60
C GLY A 186 -6.87 -20.13 5.43
N ALA A 187 -7.25 -18.96 4.91
CA ALA A 187 -6.93 -17.66 5.50
C ALA A 187 -7.69 -17.32 6.79
N PHE A 188 -8.72 -18.10 7.17
CA PHE A 188 -9.48 -17.86 8.42
C PHE A 188 -8.77 -18.51 9.62
N ILE A 189 -8.58 -17.74 10.70
CA ILE A 189 -7.82 -18.15 11.89
C ILE A 189 -8.53 -17.67 13.16
N PHE A 190 -8.79 -18.58 14.09
CA PHE A 190 -9.39 -18.27 15.39
C PHE A 190 -8.37 -17.65 16.36
N SER A 191 -8.79 -16.63 17.10
CA SER A 191 -7.99 -16.01 18.16
C SER A 191 -7.91 -16.89 19.43
N PRO A 192 -6.85 -16.75 20.26
CA PRO A 192 -6.72 -17.50 21.51
C PRO A 192 -7.81 -17.20 22.56
N ASP A 193 -8.47 -16.05 22.47
CA ASP A 193 -9.58 -15.66 23.35
C ASP A 193 -10.96 -16.12 22.84
N GLY A 194 -10.99 -16.80 21.68
CA GLY A 194 -12.21 -17.33 21.05
C GLY A 194 -13.19 -16.27 20.57
N ARG A 195 -12.81 -14.98 20.54
CA ARG A 195 -13.70 -13.87 20.20
C ARG A 195 -13.76 -13.64 18.70
N SER A 196 -14.65 -14.39 18.06
CA SER A 196 -15.10 -14.13 16.71
C SER A 196 -15.63 -12.67 16.57
N HIS A 197 -15.29 -11.99 15.46
CA HIS A 197 -15.67 -10.60 15.18
C HIS A 197 -17.23 -10.45 15.16
N PRO A 198 -17.87 -9.28 15.43
CA PRO A 198 -19.17 -9.17 16.12
C PRO A 198 -20.43 -9.63 15.35
N HIS A 199 -20.27 -10.31 14.22
CA HIS A 199 -21.34 -11.06 13.56
C HIS A 199 -21.39 -12.55 13.96
N TYR A 200 -20.45 -13.01 14.79
CA TYR A 200 -20.27 -14.41 15.18
C TYR A 200 -20.44 -14.59 16.70
N ASN A 201 -21.68 -14.65 17.19
CA ASN A 201 -22.04 -14.78 18.61
C ASN A 201 -21.83 -16.20 19.20
N ASP A 202 -20.75 -16.87 18.80
CA ASP A 202 -20.44 -18.24 19.21
C ASP A 202 -18.93 -18.41 19.50
N PRO A 203 -18.48 -17.96 20.69
CA PRO A 203 -17.08 -18.03 21.09
C PRO A 203 -16.73 -19.44 21.57
N ASP A 204 -15.88 -20.12 20.81
CA ASP A 204 -15.49 -21.50 21.05
C ASP A 204 -13.96 -21.64 20.96
N PRO A 205 -13.27 -21.71 22.11
CA PRO A 205 -11.81 -21.80 22.14
C PRO A 205 -11.30 -23.17 21.66
N THR A 206 -12.16 -24.17 21.39
CA THR A 206 -11.71 -25.45 20.82
C THR A 206 -11.34 -25.34 19.33
N ARG A 207 -11.73 -24.25 18.66
CA ARG A 207 -11.36 -23.93 17.27
C ARG A 207 -9.99 -23.28 17.14
N TYR A 208 -9.39 -22.86 18.26
CA TYR A 208 -8.05 -22.30 18.28
C TYR A 208 -6.99 -23.38 17.98
N ASP A 209 -6.24 -23.18 16.91
CA ASP A 209 -5.08 -23.99 16.55
C ASP A 209 -3.79 -23.16 16.76
N PRO A 210 -2.93 -23.51 17.73
CA PRO A 210 -1.72 -22.75 18.02
C PRO A 210 -0.67 -22.83 16.90
N VAL A 211 -0.71 -23.86 16.05
CA VAL A 211 0.18 -23.98 14.88
C VAL A 211 -0.27 -23.01 13.81
N ARG A 212 -1.57 -23.02 13.45
CA ARG A 212 -2.12 -22.06 12.47
C ARG A 212 -2.01 -20.61 12.96
N TYR A 213 -2.18 -20.37 14.25
CA TYR A 213 -1.95 -19.03 14.82
C TYR A 213 -0.47 -18.63 14.78
N GLY A 214 0.46 -19.58 14.93
CA GLY A 214 1.89 -19.36 14.70
C GLY A 214 2.21 -18.99 13.24
N GLU A 215 1.51 -19.60 12.27
CA GLU A 215 1.59 -19.21 10.85
C GLU A 215 1.04 -17.81 10.58
N TYR A 216 0.15 -17.30 11.45
CA TYR A 216 -0.43 -15.96 11.29
C TYR A 216 0.58 -14.86 11.59
N LEU A 217 1.46 -15.05 12.58
CA LEU A 217 2.46 -14.08 13.06
C LEU A 217 3.66 -13.86 12.10
N LYS A 218 3.54 -14.34 10.85
CA LYS A 218 4.63 -14.40 9.87
C LYS A 218 4.49 -13.33 8.81
N GLY A 219 5.62 -12.68 8.49
CA GLY A 219 5.74 -11.76 7.36
C GLY A 219 5.39 -10.31 7.71
N ASP A 220 4.49 -9.74 6.92
CA ASP A 220 4.06 -8.34 6.88
C ASP A 220 5.18 -7.28 6.90
N MET A 221 5.32 -6.49 7.97
CA MET A 221 6.12 -5.26 8.00
C MET A 221 6.78 -5.02 9.37
N ASP A 222 8.11 -4.93 9.38
CA ASP A 222 8.83 -4.36 10.52
C ASP A 222 9.07 -2.85 10.34
N VAL A 223 9.15 -2.14 11.44
CA VAL A 223 9.62 -0.75 11.52
C VAL A 223 10.98 -0.74 12.20
N VAL A 224 11.96 -0.11 11.56
CA VAL A 224 13.34 0.01 12.05
C VAL A 224 13.74 1.47 12.18
N ARG A 225 14.69 1.75 13.08
CA ARG A 225 15.10 3.11 13.40
C ARG A 225 16.61 3.23 13.61
N LEU A 226 17.15 4.38 13.21
CA LEU A 226 18.47 4.85 13.62
C LEU A 226 18.45 5.19 15.12
N THR A 227 19.39 4.62 15.86
CA THR A 227 19.67 4.97 17.25
C THR A 227 20.59 6.20 17.34
N ALA A 228 20.88 6.68 18.55
CA ALA A 228 21.74 7.84 18.77
C ALA A 228 23.21 7.64 18.35
N ASP A 229 23.74 6.40 18.38
CA ASP A 229 25.07 6.08 17.82
C ASP A 229 25.04 5.84 16.29
N GLY A 230 23.84 5.80 15.72
CA GLY A 230 23.59 5.58 14.31
C GLY A 230 23.75 4.12 13.86
N SER A 231 23.60 3.17 14.78
CA SER A 231 23.20 1.79 14.47
C SER A 231 21.71 1.73 14.09
N ILE A 232 21.29 0.62 13.49
CA ILE A 232 19.90 0.35 13.13
C ILE A 232 19.34 -0.66 14.14
N ALA A 233 18.17 -0.36 14.71
CA ALA A 233 17.45 -1.25 15.63
C ALA A 233 16.01 -1.47 15.15
N LEU A 234 15.41 -2.59 15.56
CA LEU A 234 13.96 -2.80 15.45
C LEU A 234 13.25 -1.81 16.39
N GLU A 235 12.28 -1.06 15.87
CA GLU A 235 11.40 -0.20 16.67
C GLU A 235 10.11 -0.93 17.04
N GLU A 236 9.48 -1.59 16.07
CA GLU A 236 8.23 -2.32 16.24
C GLU A 236 8.01 -3.31 15.07
N HIS A 237 7.41 -4.46 15.33
CA HIS A 237 6.73 -5.25 14.29
C HIS A 237 5.29 -4.70 14.15
N LEU A 238 4.91 -4.16 12.98
CA LEU A 238 3.84 -3.16 12.88
C LEU A 238 2.46 -3.74 13.22
N GLN A 239 1.91 -3.38 14.37
CA GLN A 239 0.77 -4.11 14.96
C GLN A 239 -0.45 -3.26 15.36
N LYS A 240 -0.37 -1.93 15.27
CA LYS A 240 -1.46 -1.03 15.75
C LYS A 240 -2.42 -0.65 14.62
N SER A 241 -3.55 -1.35 14.54
CA SER A 241 -4.65 -0.90 13.68
C SER A 241 -5.27 0.40 14.19
N ALA A 242 -5.68 1.27 13.27
CA ALA A 242 -6.47 2.48 13.55
C ALA A 242 -7.88 2.15 14.04
N THR A 243 -8.39 0.95 13.73
CA THR A 243 -9.73 0.47 14.09
C THR A 243 -9.61 -0.92 14.75
N PRO A 244 -9.11 -1.00 16.01
CA PRO A 244 -8.78 -2.27 16.64
C PRO A 244 -9.99 -3.20 16.78
N ASN A 245 -9.90 -4.39 16.19
CA ASN A 245 -11.00 -5.34 16.04
C ASN A 245 -10.64 -6.77 16.53
N GLY A 246 -9.48 -6.96 17.17
CA GLY A 246 -8.93 -8.27 17.55
C GLY A 246 -7.72 -8.22 18.50
N PRO A 247 -7.00 -9.35 18.64
CA PRO A 247 -5.78 -9.44 19.43
C PRO A 247 -4.75 -8.38 19.03
N GLN A 248 -4.01 -7.89 20.00
CA GLN A 248 -2.94 -6.93 19.80
C GLN A 248 -1.60 -7.65 19.66
N ASN A 249 -0.63 -6.99 19.02
CA ASN A 249 0.74 -7.48 18.84
C ASN A 249 0.87 -8.71 17.93
N ILE A 250 0.11 -8.72 16.83
CA ILE A 250 0.09 -9.82 15.86
C ILE A 250 0.46 -9.40 14.43
N GLY A 251 1.04 -8.22 14.21
CA GLY A 251 1.35 -7.70 12.87
C GLY A 251 0.16 -7.02 12.17
N ILE A 252 0.20 -6.96 10.83
CA ILE A 252 -0.84 -6.31 10.00
C ILE A 252 -1.97 -7.30 9.70
N ARG A 253 -3.22 -6.90 10.00
CA ARG A 253 -4.41 -7.76 9.90
C ARG A 253 -5.57 -6.99 9.29
N ASN A 254 -6.52 -7.71 8.67
CA ASN A 254 -7.74 -7.12 8.13
C ASN A 254 -8.50 -6.34 9.23
N THR A 255 -8.65 -5.03 9.02
CA THR A 255 -9.29 -4.13 9.99
C THR A 255 -10.83 -4.26 10.03
N ASN A 256 -11.43 -4.83 8.98
CA ASN A 256 -12.85 -5.20 8.95
C ASN A 256 -13.13 -6.57 9.56
N ASP A 257 -12.19 -7.53 9.55
CA ASP A 257 -12.27 -8.77 10.33
C ASP A 257 -10.89 -9.44 10.52
N HIS A 258 -10.35 -9.36 11.75
CA HIS A 258 -9.03 -9.88 12.09
C HIS A 258 -8.86 -11.40 12.00
N HIS A 259 -9.89 -12.16 11.64
CA HIS A 259 -9.75 -13.60 11.43
C HIS A 259 -9.16 -13.93 10.06
N PHE A 260 -9.25 -13.01 9.10
CA PHE A 260 -8.76 -13.21 7.74
C PHE A 260 -7.30 -12.76 7.58
N ASP A 261 -6.51 -13.62 6.94
CA ASP A 261 -5.11 -13.35 6.66
C ASP A 261 -4.84 -12.83 5.24
N GLU A 262 -4.88 -11.52 5.11
CA GLU A 262 -4.96 -10.83 3.82
C GLU A 262 -3.77 -9.88 3.56
N ASP A 263 -2.96 -9.53 4.56
CA ASP A 263 -1.84 -8.59 4.39
C ASP A 263 -0.44 -9.16 4.73
N ARG A 264 -0.32 -10.46 5.02
CA ARG A 264 0.94 -11.15 5.42
C ARG A 264 2.12 -11.00 4.46
N SER A 265 1.88 -10.74 3.18
CA SER A 265 2.94 -10.67 2.17
C SER A 265 2.96 -9.30 1.51
N VAL A 266 3.92 -8.47 1.90
CA VAL A 266 4.17 -7.14 1.32
C VAL A 266 4.97 -7.28 0.03
N LEU A 267 4.47 -6.67 -1.04
CA LEU A 267 4.98 -6.84 -2.41
C LEU A 267 5.55 -5.54 -3.01
N THR A 268 5.05 -4.40 -2.55
CA THR A 268 5.45 -3.06 -2.99
C THR A 268 5.22 -2.05 -1.87
N CYS A 269 5.95 -0.93 -1.86
CA CYS A 269 5.72 0.16 -0.91
C CYS A 269 5.90 1.52 -1.62
N ALA A 270 5.11 2.51 -1.20
CA ALA A 270 5.16 3.87 -1.73
C ALA A 270 5.02 4.88 -0.58
N LYS A 271 6.02 5.76 -0.44
CA LYS A 271 5.98 6.92 0.45
C LYS A 271 5.36 8.11 -0.27
N VAL A 272 4.44 8.81 0.38
CA VAL A 272 3.88 10.06 -0.14
C VAL A 272 4.89 11.20 0.06
N MET A 273 5.45 11.71 -1.04
CA MET A 273 6.52 12.72 -1.02
C MET A 273 6.03 14.19 -1.01
N LYS A 274 4.76 14.44 -1.37
CA LYS A 274 4.15 15.77 -1.56
C LYS A 274 2.69 15.79 -1.08
N GLY A 275 2.08 16.97 -1.03
CA GLY A 275 0.65 17.14 -0.70
C GLY A 275 0.34 17.00 0.80
N SER A 276 -0.94 17.00 1.14
CA SER A 276 -1.44 16.97 2.52
C SER A 276 -1.18 15.65 3.25
N GLN A 277 -0.98 14.55 2.53
CA GLN A 277 -0.71 13.21 3.04
C GLN A 277 0.81 12.91 3.07
N ARG A 278 1.67 13.91 2.88
CA ARG A 278 3.14 13.74 2.90
C ARG A 278 3.59 13.00 4.16
N GLY A 279 4.35 11.91 3.97
CA GLY A 279 4.86 11.07 5.05
C GLY A 279 3.98 9.86 5.38
N ASP A 280 2.75 9.78 4.86
CA ASP A 280 2.00 8.53 4.81
C ASP A 280 2.73 7.51 3.91
N ILE A 281 2.56 6.23 4.20
CA ILE A 281 3.08 5.12 3.41
C ILE A 281 1.92 4.22 3.00
N TYR A 282 1.95 3.77 1.77
CA TYR A 282 1.08 2.71 1.27
C TYR A 282 1.93 1.48 0.98
N ILE A 283 1.38 0.29 1.26
CA ILE A 283 1.96 -0.99 0.83
C ILE A 283 0.96 -1.77 0.02
N GLY A 284 1.41 -2.39 -1.06
CA GLY A 284 0.65 -3.41 -1.78
C GLY A 284 0.98 -4.79 -1.23
N THR A 285 -0.04 -5.60 -0.98
CA THR A 285 0.02 -6.89 -0.31
C THR A 285 -0.56 -8.02 -1.17
N ASN A 286 -0.61 -9.23 -0.64
CA ASN A 286 -1.28 -10.38 -1.27
C ASN A 286 -2.79 -10.17 -1.48
N HIS A 287 -3.45 -9.26 -0.75
CA HIS A 287 -4.87 -8.99 -0.94
C HIS A 287 -5.16 -7.55 -1.41
N GLY A 288 -4.45 -6.53 -0.95
CA GLY A 288 -4.75 -5.15 -1.33
C GLY A 288 -3.70 -4.11 -0.97
N VAL A 289 -4.18 -2.92 -0.58
CA VAL A 289 -3.35 -1.79 -0.17
C VAL A 289 -3.66 -1.39 1.26
N THR A 290 -2.67 -1.56 2.13
CA THR A 290 -2.70 -1.08 3.51
C THR A 290 -2.05 0.31 3.57
N ARG A 291 -2.68 1.24 4.31
CA ARG A 291 -2.15 2.59 4.57
C ARG A 291 -1.54 2.65 5.96
N ILE A 292 -0.40 3.30 6.08
CA ILE A 292 0.41 3.41 7.30
C ILE A 292 0.71 4.89 7.58
N LYS A 293 0.52 5.31 8.82
CA LYS A 293 0.85 6.66 9.32
C LYS A 293 1.65 6.55 10.62
N GLY A 294 2.97 6.70 10.53
CA GLY A 294 3.86 6.45 11.65
C GLY A 294 3.82 4.98 12.06
N LEU A 295 3.37 4.68 13.29
CA LEU A 295 3.26 3.30 13.79
C LEU A 295 1.82 2.77 13.79
N GLN A 296 0.88 3.42 13.10
CA GLN A 296 -0.50 2.94 12.95
C GLN A 296 -0.78 2.58 11.49
N TYR A 297 -1.60 1.55 11.28
CA TYR A 297 -2.08 1.15 9.95
C TYR A 297 -3.61 1.12 9.86
N ASN A 298 -4.14 1.13 8.64
CA ASN A 298 -5.48 0.61 8.36
C ASN A 298 -5.44 -0.22 7.07
N SER A 299 -6.05 -1.41 7.13
CA SER A 299 -6.04 -2.49 6.15
C SER A 299 -7.49 -2.79 5.72
N HIS A 300 -7.81 -2.89 4.43
CA HIS A 300 -7.01 -2.56 3.24
C HIS A 300 -7.96 -2.16 2.10
N ARG A 301 -7.41 -1.73 0.96
CA ARG A 301 -8.19 -1.38 -0.25
C ARG A 301 -7.65 -2.09 -1.47
N HIS A 302 -8.52 -2.73 -2.24
CA HIS A 302 -8.16 -3.36 -3.51
C HIS A 302 -9.24 -3.15 -4.57
N PRO A 303 -8.85 -2.90 -5.84
CA PRO A 303 -9.79 -2.99 -6.94
C PRO A 303 -10.13 -4.47 -7.20
N VAL A 304 -11.40 -4.76 -7.48
CA VAL A 304 -11.95 -6.12 -7.49
C VAL A 304 -12.88 -6.34 -8.66
N TRP A 305 -13.20 -7.61 -8.88
CA TRP A 305 -14.39 -8.00 -9.62
C TRP A 305 -15.15 -9.10 -8.92
N PHE A 306 -16.33 -9.42 -9.44
CA PHE A 306 -17.24 -10.41 -8.89
C PHE A 306 -17.49 -11.50 -9.94
N GLU A 307 -17.18 -12.75 -9.58
CA GLU A 307 -17.45 -13.92 -10.40
C GLU A 307 -18.79 -14.53 -9.97
N GLU A 308 -19.75 -14.60 -10.88
CA GLU A 308 -21.05 -15.24 -10.65
C GLU A 308 -20.87 -16.73 -10.33
N LYS A 309 -21.30 -17.16 -9.14
CA LYS A 309 -21.52 -18.58 -8.83
C LYS A 309 -22.76 -19.04 -9.56
N ARG A 310 -22.70 -20.20 -10.23
CA ARG A 310 -23.83 -20.76 -10.98
C ARG A 310 -24.17 -22.18 -10.51
N ASP A 311 -25.45 -22.53 -10.51
CA ASP A 311 -25.92 -23.89 -10.26
C ASP A 311 -25.69 -24.81 -11.47
N GLU A 312 -26.04 -26.10 -11.32
CA GLU A 312 -25.95 -27.11 -12.38
C GLU A 312 -26.80 -26.77 -13.62
N ASN A 313 -27.81 -25.90 -13.47
CA ASN A 313 -28.68 -25.43 -14.55
C ASN A 313 -28.18 -24.11 -15.19
N GLY A 314 -27.09 -23.55 -14.68
CA GLY A 314 -26.50 -22.28 -15.11
C GLY A 314 -27.13 -21.03 -14.50
N ASN A 315 -28.06 -21.13 -13.54
CA ASN A 315 -28.65 -19.99 -12.85
C ASN A 315 -27.61 -19.36 -11.90
N VAL A 316 -27.57 -18.03 -11.81
CA VAL A 316 -26.71 -17.33 -10.83
C VAL A 316 -27.27 -17.55 -9.42
N THR A 317 -26.47 -18.16 -8.56
CA THR A 317 -26.80 -18.46 -7.15
C THR A 317 -26.08 -17.57 -6.15
N GLY A 318 -25.13 -16.76 -6.62
CA GLY A 318 -24.40 -15.77 -5.83
C GLY A 318 -23.22 -15.21 -6.60
N GLU A 319 -22.34 -14.51 -5.91
CA GLU A 319 -21.09 -13.98 -6.46
C GLU A 319 -19.91 -14.35 -5.55
N THR A 320 -18.71 -14.36 -6.11
CA THR A 320 -17.46 -14.49 -5.36
C THR A 320 -16.57 -13.31 -5.69
N GLN A 321 -16.06 -12.62 -4.68
CA GLN A 321 -15.12 -11.53 -4.91
C GLN A 321 -13.77 -12.10 -5.40
N ARG A 322 -13.14 -11.38 -6.31
CA ARG A 322 -11.85 -11.71 -6.93
C ARG A 322 -10.92 -10.50 -6.76
N ALA A 323 -9.83 -10.71 -6.01
CA ALA A 323 -8.78 -9.72 -5.77
C ALA A 323 -7.42 -10.31 -6.19
N GLY A 324 -6.61 -9.49 -6.87
CA GLY A 324 -5.26 -9.87 -7.28
C GLY A 324 -4.21 -9.39 -6.28
N TYR A 325 -3.01 -9.97 -6.37
CA TYR A 325 -1.83 -9.52 -5.62
C TYR A 325 -1.42 -8.12 -6.11
N THR A 326 -1.20 -7.19 -5.19
CA THR A 326 -0.98 -5.77 -5.53
C THR A 326 0.50 -5.45 -5.66
N TYR A 327 0.95 -5.23 -6.90
CA TYR A 327 2.36 -4.93 -7.22
C TYR A 327 2.55 -3.50 -7.73
N ALA A 328 1.60 -2.95 -8.48
CA ALA A 328 1.66 -1.59 -8.98
C ALA A 328 1.05 -0.65 -7.94
N LEU A 329 1.86 0.29 -7.46
CA LEU A 329 1.46 1.29 -6.50
C LEU A 329 2.11 2.63 -6.86
N GLY A 330 1.32 3.70 -6.90
CA GLY A 330 1.79 5.04 -7.21
C GLY A 330 0.91 6.11 -6.57
N ILE A 331 1.35 7.37 -6.66
CA ILE A 331 0.63 8.53 -6.14
C ILE A 331 0.42 9.51 -7.30
N SER A 332 -0.81 9.96 -7.52
CA SER A 332 -1.14 10.93 -8.56
C SER A 332 -0.62 12.33 -8.23
N GLN A 333 -0.67 13.25 -9.19
CA GLN A 333 -0.31 14.66 -9.00
C GLN A 333 -1.24 15.35 -8.00
N GLU A 334 -2.50 14.91 -7.93
CA GLU A 334 -3.51 15.35 -6.95
C GLU A 334 -3.41 14.61 -5.60
N GLY A 335 -2.55 13.58 -5.50
CA GLY A 335 -2.37 12.75 -4.31
C GLY A 335 -3.24 11.49 -4.25
N ASP A 336 -3.96 11.12 -5.31
CA ASP A 336 -4.73 9.86 -5.34
C ASP A 336 -3.78 8.65 -5.25
N VAL A 337 -4.23 7.60 -4.58
CA VAL A 337 -3.53 6.32 -4.56
C VAL A 337 -3.87 5.55 -5.82
N LEU A 338 -2.84 5.25 -6.62
CA LEU A 338 -2.93 4.51 -7.87
C LEU A 338 -2.59 3.05 -7.59
N ILE A 339 -3.57 2.16 -7.76
CA ILE A 339 -3.50 0.75 -7.37
C ILE A 339 -3.60 -0.12 -8.63
N GLY A 340 -2.70 -1.07 -8.82
CA GLY A 340 -2.81 -2.09 -9.86
C GLY A 340 -2.39 -3.45 -9.32
N ASN A 341 -3.31 -4.40 -9.38
CA ASN A 341 -3.07 -5.78 -8.98
C ASN A 341 -2.96 -6.70 -10.21
N ASP A 342 -2.96 -8.02 -10.01
CA ASP A 342 -2.83 -8.95 -11.13
C ASP A 342 -4.02 -8.94 -12.13
N TRP A 343 -5.20 -8.40 -11.76
CA TRP A 343 -6.39 -8.29 -12.63
C TRP A 343 -6.84 -6.84 -12.87
N ASN A 344 -7.05 -6.07 -11.80
CA ASN A 344 -7.73 -4.78 -11.85
C ASN A 344 -6.82 -3.61 -11.46
N VAL A 345 -7.26 -2.41 -11.84
CA VAL A 345 -6.72 -1.12 -11.46
C VAL A 345 -7.75 -0.29 -10.69
N GLY A 346 -7.26 0.55 -9.78
CA GLY A 346 -8.07 1.45 -8.98
C GLY A 346 -7.39 2.80 -8.77
N VAL A 347 -8.20 3.85 -8.65
CA VAL A 347 -7.74 5.21 -8.33
C VAL A 347 -8.58 5.72 -7.17
N VAL A 348 -7.92 5.88 -6.01
CA VAL A 348 -8.57 6.09 -4.72
C VAL A 348 -8.03 7.37 -4.07
N PRO A 349 -8.82 8.46 -4.00
CA PRO A 349 -8.46 9.65 -3.25
C PRO A 349 -8.28 9.31 -1.76
N PRO A 350 -7.18 9.70 -1.10
CA PRO A 350 -6.95 9.36 0.29
C PRO A 350 -7.70 10.29 1.25
N THR A 351 -8.42 9.70 2.21
CA THR A 351 -9.08 10.41 3.31
C THR A 351 -8.09 11.11 4.26
N PRO A 352 -8.52 12.16 4.98
CA PRO A 352 -7.70 12.78 6.03
C PRO A 352 -7.44 11.83 7.23
N ASN A 353 -8.44 11.06 7.63
CA ASN A 353 -8.35 10.13 8.75
C ASN A 353 -7.89 8.75 8.28
N LEU A 354 -7.07 8.07 9.09
CA LEU A 354 -6.59 6.72 8.77
C LEU A 354 -7.71 5.67 8.88
N VAL A 355 -8.63 5.82 9.84
CA VAL A 355 -9.78 4.92 10.10
C VAL A 355 -10.82 4.84 8.97
N ASP A 356 -10.74 5.77 8.00
CA ASP A 356 -11.65 5.81 6.86
C ASP A 356 -11.06 5.11 5.62
N TRP A 357 -9.80 4.68 5.66
CA TRP A 357 -9.09 4.15 4.50
C TRP A 357 -9.73 2.90 3.90
N ASP A 358 -10.17 1.95 4.72
CA ASP A 358 -10.77 0.67 4.34
C ASP A 358 -12.23 0.78 3.82
N ARG A 359 -12.89 1.93 4.06
CA ARG A 359 -14.32 2.16 3.74
C ARG A 359 -14.61 2.05 2.24
N THR A 360 -15.69 1.34 1.90
CA THR A 360 -16.24 1.19 0.54
C THR A 360 -17.26 2.26 0.17
N GLU A 361 -17.82 2.94 1.16
CA GLU A 361 -18.88 3.95 1.01
C GLU A 361 -18.40 5.14 0.19
N GLN A 362 -19.02 5.40 -0.97
CA GLN A 362 -18.60 6.45 -1.89
C GLN A 362 -18.81 7.89 -1.35
N SER A 363 -19.62 8.05 -0.31
CA SER A 363 -19.78 9.27 0.49
C SER A 363 -18.58 9.57 1.39
N ILE A 364 -17.76 8.56 1.71
CA ILE A 364 -16.56 8.67 2.56
C ILE A 364 -15.30 8.57 1.70
N MET A 365 -15.24 7.56 0.82
CA MET A 365 -14.12 7.22 -0.05
C MET A 365 -14.58 7.16 -1.52
N PRO A 366 -14.65 8.31 -2.23
CA PRO A 366 -15.12 8.38 -3.61
C PRO A 366 -14.07 7.81 -4.58
N GLU A 367 -14.20 6.53 -4.94
CA GLU A 367 -13.30 5.86 -5.89
C GLU A 367 -13.47 6.46 -7.29
N LYS A 368 -12.39 7.01 -7.85
CA LYS A 368 -12.37 7.52 -9.23
C LYS A 368 -12.37 6.37 -10.25
N LEU A 369 -11.75 5.25 -9.91
CA LEU A 369 -11.72 4.03 -10.73
C LEU A 369 -11.66 2.76 -9.85
N ASN A 370 -12.34 1.71 -10.29
CA ASN A 370 -12.25 0.32 -9.85
C ASN A 370 -12.70 -0.56 -11.03
N SER A 371 -11.75 -1.00 -11.87
CA SER A 371 -12.02 -1.69 -13.16
C SER A 371 -10.81 -2.53 -13.60
N TYR A 372 -11.03 -3.52 -14.47
CA TYR A 372 -9.97 -4.09 -15.32
C TYR A 372 -9.75 -3.21 -16.57
N VAL A 373 -8.67 -3.44 -17.32
CA VAL A 373 -8.37 -2.69 -18.55
C VAL A 373 -8.86 -3.46 -19.78
N ARG A 374 -9.96 -2.99 -20.37
CA ARG A 374 -10.73 -3.72 -21.41
C ARG A 374 -9.97 -3.97 -22.70
N ALA A 375 -8.94 -3.16 -22.96
CA ALA A 375 -8.13 -3.24 -24.16
C ALA A 375 -6.98 -4.27 -24.05
N VAL A 376 -6.75 -4.87 -22.87
CA VAL A 376 -5.64 -5.78 -22.60
C VAL A 376 -6.11 -7.23 -22.70
N ASN A 377 -6.90 -7.71 -21.73
CA ASN A 377 -7.46 -9.06 -21.69
C ASN A 377 -8.94 -9.07 -21.28
N SER A 378 -9.54 -10.26 -21.18
CA SER A 378 -10.84 -10.44 -20.52
C SER A 378 -10.72 -10.40 -18.99
N LEU A 379 -11.82 -10.12 -18.30
CA LEU A 379 -11.85 -9.93 -16.84
C LEU A 379 -11.27 -11.11 -16.01
N PRO A 380 -11.48 -12.40 -16.37
CA PRO A 380 -10.86 -13.51 -15.64
C PRO A 380 -9.35 -13.67 -15.91
N GLU A 381 -8.83 -13.09 -16.98
CA GLU A 381 -7.42 -13.18 -17.37
C GLU A 381 -6.59 -12.09 -16.67
N LYS A 382 -5.37 -12.44 -16.26
CA LYS A 382 -4.50 -11.53 -15.50
C LYS A 382 -3.75 -10.58 -16.41
N ASP A 383 -3.86 -9.28 -16.15
CA ASP A 383 -3.11 -8.19 -16.81
C ASP A 383 -1.71 -7.98 -16.21
N TYR A 384 -1.44 -8.47 -14.99
CA TYR A 384 -0.16 -8.40 -14.30
C TYR A 384 0.43 -6.97 -14.21
N TRP A 385 -0.30 -6.03 -13.60
CA TRP A 385 0.18 -4.66 -13.42
C TRP A 385 1.39 -4.58 -12.49
N ARG A 386 2.45 -3.86 -12.90
CA ARG A 386 3.72 -3.69 -12.15
C ARG A 386 4.16 -2.24 -11.97
N GLY A 387 3.52 -1.29 -12.66
CA GLY A 387 3.68 0.14 -12.37
C GLY A 387 2.43 0.92 -12.76
N PHE A 388 2.07 1.93 -11.97
CA PHE A 388 0.95 2.82 -12.23
C PHE A 388 1.35 4.24 -11.79
N GLN A 389 1.36 5.18 -12.73
CA GLN A 389 1.79 6.57 -12.51
C GLN A 389 0.90 7.55 -13.27
N GLN A 390 0.95 8.83 -12.89
CA GLN A 390 0.31 9.93 -13.62
C GLN A 390 1.37 11.02 -13.89
N THR A 391 1.54 11.42 -15.16
CA THR A 391 2.45 12.52 -15.52
C THR A 391 1.78 13.89 -15.28
N THR A 392 2.57 14.96 -15.25
CA THR A 392 2.13 16.34 -14.92
C THR A 392 1.12 16.94 -15.89
N ASP A 393 0.90 16.33 -17.05
CA ASP A 393 -0.18 16.64 -18.00
C ASP A 393 -1.53 15.95 -17.66
N GLY A 394 -1.61 15.26 -16.52
CA GLY A 394 -2.78 14.51 -16.06
C GLY A 394 -2.93 13.11 -16.69
N SER A 395 -2.05 12.70 -17.60
CA SER A 395 -2.13 11.39 -18.27
C SER A 395 -1.77 10.24 -17.32
N TYR A 396 -2.65 9.25 -17.20
CA TYR A 396 -2.40 8.01 -16.47
C TYR A 396 -1.67 6.97 -17.33
N TYR A 397 -0.70 6.27 -16.75
CA TYR A 397 0.08 5.23 -17.40
C TYR A 397 0.21 3.97 -16.55
N LEU A 398 0.03 2.82 -17.21
CA LEU A 398 0.04 1.49 -16.62
C LEU A 398 1.09 0.62 -17.32
N ALA A 399 1.98 0.00 -16.55
CA ALA A 399 2.97 -0.95 -17.03
C ALA A 399 2.57 -2.36 -16.63
N SER A 400 2.36 -3.23 -17.63
CA SER A 400 2.16 -4.66 -17.43
C SER A 400 3.48 -5.42 -17.48
N ARG A 401 3.56 -6.53 -16.72
CA ARG A 401 4.65 -7.51 -16.78
C ARG A 401 4.80 -8.15 -18.17
N ASP A 402 3.69 -8.30 -18.90
CA ASP A 402 3.59 -9.14 -20.09
C ASP A 402 2.96 -8.40 -21.30
N PHE A 403 2.22 -7.31 -21.09
CA PHE A 403 1.41 -6.65 -22.12
C PHE A 403 1.85 -5.21 -22.47
N GLY A 404 2.97 -4.72 -21.94
CA GLY A 404 3.56 -3.43 -22.29
C GLY A 404 3.00 -2.22 -21.54
N LEU A 405 3.22 -1.03 -22.10
CA LEU A 405 2.81 0.26 -21.54
C LEU A 405 1.47 0.69 -22.12
N TRP A 406 0.57 1.16 -21.26
CA TRP A 406 -0.77 1.61 -21.64
C TRP A 406 -1.01 3.03 -21.11
N LYS A 407 -1.58 3.90 -21.95
CA LYS A 407 -2.14 5.18 -21.52
C LYS A 407 -3.62 4.99 -21.24
N MET A 408 -4.06 5.33 -20.03
CA MET A 408 -5.45 5.17 -19.58
C MET A 408 -6.16 6.53 -19.46
N THR A 409 -7.45 6.54 -19.79
CA THR A 409 -8.39 7.63 -19.51
C THR A 409 -9.52 7.10 -18.65
N ILE A 410 -9.74 7.69 -17.48
CA ILE A 410 -10.86 7.34 -16.60
C ILE A 410 -12.13 7.98 -17.17
N LEU A 411 -13.17 7.19 -17.44
CA LEU A 411 -14.46 7.69 -17.91
C LEU A 411 -15.47 7.81 -16.76
N ARG A 412 -15.49 6.81 -15.87
CA ARG A 412 -16.26 6.76 -14.61
C ARG A 412 -15.71 5.65 -13.73
N ARG A 413 -16.19 5.54 -12.48
CA ARG A 413 -15.71 4.55 -11.49
C ARG A 413 -15.53 3.12 -12.04
N SER A 414 -16.43 2.61 -12.87
CA SER A 414 -16.36 1.24 -13.40
C SER A 414 -15.88 1.15 -14.86
N GLU A 415 -15.38 2.24 -15.46
CA GLU A 415 -15.11 2.30 -16.90
C GLU A 415 -13.93 3.21 -17.24
N GLU A 416 -13.03 2.68 -18.06
CA GLU A 416 -11.84 3.34 -18.57
C GLU A 416 -11.76 3.14 -20.09
N SER A 417 -10.93 3.96 -20.74
CA SER A 417 -10.49 3.73 -22.12
C SER A 417 -8.97 3.81 -22.17
N SER A 418 -8.33 2.73 -22.61
CA SER A 418 -6.88 2.61 -22.67
C SER A 418 -6.37 2.32 -24.08
N VAL A 419 -5.19 2.87 -24.39
CA VAL A 419 -4.48 2.65 -25.65
C VAL A 419 -3.04 2.25 -25.35
N LYS A 420 -2.56 1.20 -26.01
CA LYS A 420 -1.18 0.73 -25.88
C LYS A 420 -0.20 1.77 -26.46
N VAL A 421 0.83 2.09 -25.70
CA VAL A 421 1.90 3.00 -26.12
C VAL A 421 2.90 2.21 -26.96
N ALA A 422 3.00 2.55 -28.24
CA ALA A 422 3.96 1.94 -29.16
C ALA A 422 5.37 2.55 -29.00
N GLY A 423 6.39 1.83 -29.48
CA GLY A 423 7.78 2.31 -29.57
C GLY A 423 8.76 1.77 -28.53
N LEU A 424 8.27 1.09 -27.48
CA LEU A 424 9.14 0.32 -26.58
C LEU A 424 9.63 -0.97 -27.27
N PRO A 425 10.86 -1.44 -26.98
CA PRO A 425 11.43 -2.65 -27.60
C PRO A 425 10.88 -3.96 -27.01
N THR A 426 10.06 -3.88 -25.95
CA THR A 426 9.52 -5.05 -25.24
C THR A 426 8.23 -4.69 -24.52
N ASP A 427 7.34 -5.68 -24.40
CA ASP A 427 6.15 -5.62 -23.55
C ASP A 427 6.44 -5.99 -22.09
N SER A 428 7.64 -6.47 -21.76
CA SER A 428 7.97 -6.89 -20.40
C SER A 428 8.47 -5.75 -19.53
N LEU A 429 7.54 -5.05 -18.86
CA LEU A 429 7.81 -3.91 -18.00
C LEU A 429 7.79 -4.29 -16.51
N THR A 430 8.52 -3.52 -15.70
CA THR A 430 8.78 -3.87 -14.29
C THR A 430 8.47 -2.75 -13.30
N ALA A 431 8.59 -1.48 -13.69
CA ALA A 431 8.35 -0.34 -12.82
C ALA A 431 8.04 0.93 -13.64
N LEU A 432 7.39 1.91 -13.01
CA LEU A 432 7.18 3.26 -13.57
C LEU A 432 7.49 4.33 -12.51
N ALA A 433 8.09 5.44 -12.92
CA ALA A 433 8.21 6.65 -12.12
C ALA A 433 7.93 7.90 -12.97
N ALA A 434 6.95 8.72 -12.57
CA ALA A 434 6.73 10.04 -13.16
C ALA A 434 7.57 11.11 -12.44
N THR A 435 8.03 12.12 -13.17
CA THR A 435 8.93 13.17 -12.65
C THR A 435 8.35 14.57 -12.85
N ASP A 436 8.88 15.56 -12.11
CA ASP A 436 8.35 16.93 -12.09
C ASP A 436 8.49 17.65 -13.45
N ASP A 437 9.46 17.26 -14.28
CA ASP A 437 9.61 17.72 -15.67
C ASP A 437 8.55 17.16 -16.64
N GLY A 438 7.65 16.28 -16.17
CA GLY A 438 6.58 15.65 -16.94
C GLY A 438 6.97 14.37 -17.67
N SER A 439 8.19 13.87 -17.46
CA SER A 439 8.62 12.57 -18.00
C SER A 439 7.96 11.39 -17.27
N LEU A 440 7.95 10.26 -17.97
CA LEU A 440 7.72 8.94 -17.39
C LEU A 440 8.96 8.06 -17.65
N PHE A 441 9.61 7.63 -16.57
CA PHE A 441 10.66 6.63 -16.61
C PHE A 441 10.05 5.23 -16.50
N ILE A 442 10.53 4.33 -17.36
CA ILE A 442 9.93 3.03 -17.66
C ILE A 442 10.98 1.95 -17.46
N GLY A 443 10.80 1.15 -16.42
CA GLY A 443 11.63 -0.02 -16.14
C GLY A 443 11.25 -1.19 -17.03
N THR A 444 12.23 -1.82 -17.68
CA THR A 444 12.02 -3.04 -18.48
C THR A 444 12.73 -4.24 -17.86
N LYS A 445 12.25 -5.45 -18.18
CA LYS A 445 12.82 -6.71 -17.70
C LYS A 445 14.18 -7.05 -18.34
N THR A 446 14.45 -6.57 -19.55
CA THR A 446 15.57 -7.02 -20.39
C THR A 446 16.23 -5.95 -21.27
N HIS A 447 15.69 -4.72 -21.34
CA HIS A 447 16.13 -3.65 -22.24
C HIS A 447 16.56 -2.36 -21.52
N GLY A 448 16.89 -2.45 -20.23
CA GLY A 448 17.33 -1.34 -19.40
C GLY A 448 16.21 -0.33 -19.09
N LEU A 449 16.61 0.90 -18.81
CA LEU A 449 15.72 2.02 -18.50
C LEU A 449 15.34 2.80 -19.76
N TRP A 450 14.05 3.12 -19.89
CA TRP A 450 13.53 3.99 -20.94
C TRP A 450 12.90 5.25 -20.32
N ARG A 451 12.86 6.34 -21.09
CA ARG A 451 12.20 7.59 -20.73
C ARG A 451 11.26 7.98 -21.88
N MET A 452 10.01 8.24 -21.53
CA MET A 452 9.10 9.04 -22.33
C MET A 452 9.17 10.48 -21.79
N ASP A 453 9.57 11.45 -22.60
CA ASP A 453 9.63 12.85 -22.18
C ASP A 453 8.24 13.53 -22.16
N ALA A 454 8.19 14.80 -21.77
CA ALA A 454 6.95 15.59 -21.74
C ALA A 454 6.31 15.75 -23.13
N GLN A 455 7.11 15.69 -24.20
CA GLN A 455 6.68 15.70 -25.61
C GLN A 455 6.31 14.27 -26.11
N LYS A 456 6.25 13.31 -25.19
CA LYS A 456 5.89 11.90 -25.39
C LYS A 456 6.82 11.16 -26.36
N GLN A 457 8.07 11.63 -26.51
CA GLN A 457 9.09 10.93 -27.28
C GLN A 457 9.77 9.88 -26.40
N LEU A 458 9.87 8.65 -26.93
CA LEU A 458 10.54 7.54 -26.25
C LEU A 458 12.03 7.48 -26.60
N SER A 459 12.86 7.33 -25.57
CA SER A 459 14.30 7.13 -25.71
C SER A 459 14.82 6.16 -24.65
N GLN A 460 15.88 5.40 -24.97
CA GLN A 460 16.61 4.62 -23.98
C GLN A 460 17.51 5.55 -23.16
N VAL A 461 17.53 5.37 -21.85
CA VAL A 461 18.36 6.18 -20.95
C VAL A 461 19.78 5.64 -20.93
N THR A 462 20.76 6.50 -21.19
CA THR A 462 22.19 6.16 -21.20
C THR A 462 22.83 6.39 -19.82
N GLY A 463 23.98 5.76 -19.57
CA GLY A 463 24.70 5.89 -18.29
C GLY A 463 24.11 5.08 -17.12
N VAL A 464 23.06 4.28 -17.36
CA VAL A 464 22.51 3.31 -16.40
C VAL A 464 22.92 1.90 -16.82
N ASP A 465 23.73 1.24 -16.01
CA ASP A 465 24.13 -0.14 -16.26
C ASP A 465 23.01 -1.14 -15.88
N GLY A 466 22.94 -2.24 -16.63
CA GLY A 466 22.05 -3.38 -16.35
C GLY A 466 20.79 -3.44 -17.22
N THR A 467 20.40 -4.65 -17.60
CA THR A 467 19.31 -4.91 -18.55
C THR A 467 17.95 -5.08 -17.88
N GLN A 468 17.91 -5.54 -16.63
CA GLN A 468 16.69 -5.64 -15.83
C GLN A 468 16.61 -4.45 -14.88
N VAL A 469 15.64 -3.56 -15.07
CA VAL A 469 15.24 -2.60 -14.03
C VAL A 469 14.34 -3.32 -13.03
N ARG A 470 14.58 -3.13 -11.74
CA ARG A 470 13.85 -3.81 -10.64
C ARG A 470 12.96 -2.86 -9.87
N GLU A 471 13.43 -1.65 -9.61
CA GLU A 471 12.73 -0.63 -8.83
C GLU A 471 13.09 0.76 -9.38
N LEU A 472 12.10 1.66 -9.35
CA LEU A 472 12.26 3.08 -9.65
C LEU A 472 11.62 3.87 -8.51
N PHE A 473 12.38 4.76 -7.89
CA PHE A 473 11.90 5.60 -6.79
C PHE A 473 12.29 7.06 -7.05
N TYR A 474 11.32 7.97 -7.04
CA TYR A 474 11.54 9.41 -7.29
C TYR A 474 11.44 10.21 -6.00
N ASP A 475 12.52 10.94 -5.69
CA ASP A 475 12.62 11.89 -4.59
C ASP A 475 12.67 13.34 -5.12
N PRO A 476 11.53 14.05 -5.10
CA PRO A 476 11.45 15.46 -5.47
C PRO A 476 11.88 16.43 -4.36
N SER A 477 12.21 15.94 -3.15
CA SER A 477 12.53 16.77 -1.98
C SER A 477 13.93 17.38 -2.03
N VAL A 478 14.85 16.77 -2.79
CA VAL A 478 16.17 17.31 -3.12
C VAL A 478 16.13 18.18 -4.37
N LYS A 479 17.13 19.09 -4.52
CA LYS A 479 17.34 19.89 -5.73
C LYS A 479 18.79 19.76 -6.21
N PRO A 480 19.04 19.30 -7.46
CA PRO A 480 18.06 18.71 -8.39
C PRO A 480 17.40 17.45 -7.80
N ALA A 481 16.16 17.17 -8.22
CA ALA A 481 15.42 15.99 -7.78
C ALA A 481 16.15 14.69 -8.18
N SER A 482 15.96 13.61 -7.41
CA SER A 482 16.65 12.34 -7.61
C SER A 482 15.71 11.23 -8.06
N LEU A 483 16.03 10.58 -9.17
CA LEU A 483 15.47 9.29 -9.55
C LEU A 483 16.47 8.20 -9.19
N TYR A 484 16.10 7.35 -8.23
CA TYR A 484 16.82 6.16 -7.84
C TYR A 484 16.42 5.03 -8.79
N VAL A 485 17.41 4.46 -9.48
CA VAL A 485 17.24 3.40 -10.49
C VAL A 485 17.99 2.17 -10.04
N LEU A 486 17.27 1.14 -9.59
CA LEU A 486 17.84 -0.13 -9.19
C LEU A 486 17.73 -1.15 -10.34
N THR A 487 18.86 -1.66 -10.79
CA THR A 487 18.94 -2.65 -11.88
C THR A 487 19.55 -3.98 -11.43
N SER A 488 19.70 -4.92 -12.36
CA SER A 488 20.52 -6.13 -12.21
C SER A 488 21.99 -5.85 -11.87
N SER A 489 22.52 -4.67 -12.24
CA SER A 489 23.92 -4.29 -12.05
C SER A 489 24.15 -3.40 -10.82
N GLY A 490 23.08 -2.86 -10.22
CA GLY A 490 23.15 -2.05 -9.00
C GLY A 490 22.23 -0.83 -9.02
N LEU A 491 22.39 0.02 -8.00
CA LEU A 491 21.76 1.32 -7.86
C LEU A 491 22.57 2.41 -8.59
N THR A 492 21.88 3.16 -9.46
CA THR A 492 22.31 4.42 -10.07
C THR A 492 21.31 5.52 -9.72
N VAL A 493 21.78 6.74 -9.49
CA VAL A 493 20.90 7.91 -9.27
C VAL A 493 21.02 8.86 -10.46
N ILE A 494 19.88 9.24 -11.02
CA ILE A 494 19.74 10.24 -12.07
C ILE A 494 19.18 11.54 -11.47
N ARG A 495 19.63 12.69 -11.94
CA ARG A 495 19.24 14.01 -11.43
C ARG A 495 18.91 15.01 -12.54
N GLY A 496 17.93 15.88 -12.27
CA GLY A 496 17.52 16.96 -13.17
C GLY A 496 16.22 16.72 -13.95
N HIS A 497 15.34 15.87 -13.41
CA HIS A 497 14.01 15.54 -13.94
C HIS A 497 12.92 15.75 -12.88
#